data_AF-A0A971UVM9-F1
#
_entry.id   AF-A0A971UVM9-F1
#
_cell.length_a   1.000
_cell.length_b   1.000
_cell.length_c   1.000
_cell.angle_alpha   90.00
_cell.angle_beta   90.00
_cell.angle_gamma   90.00
#
_symmetry.space_group_name_H-M   'P 1'
#
loop_
_entity.id
_entity.type
_entity.pdbx_description
1 polymer ?
#
loop_
_entity_poly.entity_id
_entity_poly.type
_entity_poly.pdbx_seq_one_letter_code
_entity_poly.pdbx_strand_id
1 'polypeptide(L)'
;MTELEKIYHNYFKDVYLYIYSLSGNKHIAEDVTSETFMKAIKSIDSFKGNCDIRVWLCQIAKNTYYSYLLKNKRLVSMDSIPEQEDNLDIEKRICMSEESMRIHQILHNLEEPY
;
A
#
# COMPACT_ATOMS: atom_id res chain seq x y z
N MET A 1 3.06 23.10 0.62
CA MET A 1 2.84 21.65 0.61
C MET A 1 2.92 21.12 2.02
N THR A 2 1.80 20.61 2.52
CA THR A 2 1.71 19.88 3.79
C THR A 2 2.44 18.54 3.70
N GLU A 3 2.79 17.95 4.84
CA GLU A 3 3.46 16.64 4.90
C GLU A 3 2.60 15.53 4.28
N LEU A 4 1.28 15.62 4.44
CA LEU A 4 0.31 14.73 3.82
C LEU A 4 0.27 14.82 2.29
N GLU A 5 0.40 16.03 1.73
CA GLU A 5 0.47 16.20 0.27
C GLU A 5 1.71 15.52 -0.31
N LYS A 6 2.84 15.53 0.42
CA LYS A 6 4.06 14.84 0.00
C LYS A 6 3.89 13.32 0.05
N ILE A 7 3.30 12.80 1.13
CA ILE A 7 2.99 11.36 1.26
C ILE A 7 2.07 10.92 0.11
N TYR A 8 1.03 11.69 -0.18
CA TYR A 8 0.13 11.41 -1.28
C TYR A 8 0.89 11.38 -2.62
N HIS A 9 1.63 12.43 -2.96
CA HIS A 9 2.34 12.49 -4.25
C HIS A 9 3.38 11.38 -4.41
N ASN A 10 4.09 11.02 -3.33
CA ASN A 10 5.17 10.05 -3.39
C ASN A 10 4.65 8.61 -3.47
N TYR A 11 3.52 8.29 -2.83
CA TYR A 11 3.08 6.91 -2.65
C TYR A 11 1.76 6.57 -3.35
N PHE A 12 1.05 7.55 -3.93
CA PHE A 12 -0.21 7.29 -4.62
C PHE A 12 -0.06 6.24 -5.72
N LYS A 13 0.97 6.38 -6.55
CA LYS A 13 1.22 5.46 -7.66
C LYS A 13 1.51 4.05 -7.17
N ASP A 14 2.31 3.91 -6.12
CA ASP A 14 2.70 2.61 -5.57
C ASP A 14 1.49 1.88 -4.97
N VAL A 15 0.67 2.58 -4.18
CA VAL A 15 -0.56 2.04 -3.60
C VAL A 15 -1.57 1.68 -4.69
N TYR A 16 -1.70 2.52 -5.71
CA TYR A 16 -2.57 2.24 -6.86
C TYR A 16 -2.14 0.97 -7.60
N LEU A 17 -0.86 0.85 -7.94
CA LEU A 17 -0.35 -0.32 -8.65
C LEU A 17 -0.47 -1.58 -7.80
N TYR A 18 -0.27 -1.47 -6.49
CA TYR A 18 -0.49 -2.56 -5.55
C TYR A 18 -1.94 -3.04 -5.59
N ILE A 19 -2.92 -2.16 -5.42
CA ILE A 19 -4.33 -2.57 -5.48
C ILE A 19 -4.75 -3.01 -6.88
N TYR A 20 -4.20 -2.41 -7.93
CA TYR A 20 -4.44 -2.86 -9.30
C TYR A 20 -3.95 -4.30 -9.50
N SER A 21 -2.79 -4.66 -8.95
CA SER A 21 -2.28 -6.04 -8.98
C SER A 21 -3.19 -7.03 -8.24
N LEU A 22 -3.88 -6.58 -7.19
CA LEU A 22 -4.81 -7.41 -6.40
C LEU A 22 -6.22 -7.51 -7.00
N SER A 23 -6.69 -6.44 -7.65
CA SER A 23 -8.07 -6.33 -8.14
C SER A 23 -8.21 -6.64 -9.63
N GLY A 24 -7.15 -6.50 -10.42
CA GLY A 24 -7.17 -6.60 -11.87
C GLY A 24 -8.10 -5.58 -12.55
N ASN A 25 -8.65 -4.62 -11.80
CA ASN A 25 -9.67 -3.70 -12.26
C ASN A 25 -9.27 -2.26 -11.91
N LYS A 26 -9.18 -1.42 -12.95
CA LYS A 26 -8.77 -0.02 -12.82
C LYS A 26 -9.69 0.77 -11.90
N HIS A 27 -11.01 0.66 -12.06
CA HIS A 27 -11.98 1.42 -11.26
C HIS A 27 -11.92 1.04 -9.78
N ILE A 28 -11.82 -0.26 -9.49
CA ILE A 28 -11.68 -0.74 -8.11
C ILE A 28 -10.37 -0.22 -7.51
N ALA A 29 -9.27 -0.25 -8.27
CA ALA A 29 -7.99 0.26 -7.81
C ALA A 29 -8.02 1.76 -7.51
N GLU A 30 -8.64 2.57 -8.37
CA GLU A 30 -8.81 4.01 -8.16
C GLU A 30 -9.64 4.31 -6.90
N ASP A 31 -10.78 3.64 -6.73
CA ASP A 31 -11.67 3.82 -5.59
C ASP A 31 -11.01 3.43 -4.27
N VAL A 32 -10.44 2.23 -4.21
CA VAL A 32 -9.79 1.71 -3.01
C VAL A 32 -8.56 2.55 -2.65
N THR A 33 -7.77 3.00 -3.64
CA THR A 33 -6.62 3.88 -3.38
C THR A 33 -7.08 5.19 -2.77
N SER A 34 -8.12 5.81 -3.33
CA SER A 34 -8.69 7.05 -2.80
C SER A 34 -9.20 6.88 -1.37
N GLU A 35 -9.93 5.81 -1.09
CA GLU A 35 -10.41 5.48 0.27
C GLU A 35 -9.24 5.20 1.24
N THR A 36 -8.16 4.57 0.75
CA THR A 36 -6.94 4.32 1.51
C THR A 36 -6.31 5.62 2.00
N PHE A 37 -6.10 6.59 1.11
CA PHE A 37 -5.51 7.87 1.50
C PHE A 37 -6.44 8.68 2.41
N MET A 38 -7.76 8.61 2.22
CA MET A 38 -8.71 9.19 3.18
C MET A 38 -8.57 8.59 4.59
N LYS A 39 -8.40 7.27 4.69
CA LYS A 39 -8.17 6.60 5.99
C LYS A 39 -6.80 6.94 6.55
N ALA A 40 -5.77 6.96 5.71
CA ALA A 40 -4.42 7.33 6.11
C ALA A 40 -4.39 8.73 6.71
N ILE A 41 -5.01 9.72 6.06
CA ILE A 41 -5.12 11.09 6.58
C ILE A 41 -5.81 11.11 7.95
N LYS A 42 -6.87 10.33 8.16
CA LYS A 42 -7.58 10.26 9.45
C LYS A 42 -6.78 9.54 10.55
N SER A 43 -5.81 8.73 10.18
CA SER A 43 -5.05 7.89 11.11
C SER A 43 -3.58 8.29 11.22
N ILE A 44 -3.14 9.31 10.49
CA ILE A 44 -1.75 9.74 10.42
C ILE A 44 -1.22 10.20 11.79
N ASP A 45 -2.06 10.85 12.59
CA ASP A 45 -1.70 11.30 13.94
C ASP A 45 -1.41 10.12 14.89
N SER A 46 -1.90 8.92 14.55
CA SER A 46 -1.65 7.68 15.31
C SER A 46 -0.49 6.87 14.76
N PHE A 47 0.10 7.28 13.62
CA PHE A 47 1.24 6.60 13.03
C PHE A 47 2.50 6.90 13.86
N LYS A 48 2.99 5.88 14.56
CA LYS A 48 4.14 6.01 15.47
C LYS A 48 5.52 5.94 14.78
N GLY A 49 5.55 5.77 13.45
CA GLY A 49 6.81 5.63 12.71
C GLY A 49 7.57 4.31 12.95
N ASN A 50 6.92 3.32 13.55
CA ASN A 50 7.54 2.02 13.88
C ASN A 50 7.77 1.11 12.66
N CYS A 51 7.19 1.45 11.51
CA CYS A 51 7.35 0.76 10.23
C CYS A 51 7.41 1.78 9.10
N ASP A 52 7.86 1.37 7.91
CA ASP A 52 7.87 2.27 6.75
C ASP A 52 6.45 2.73 6.41
N ILE A 53 6.32 3.99 6.02
CA ILE A 53 5.06 4.60 5.60
C ILE A 53 4.44 3.84 4.42
N ARG A 54 5.24 3.25 3.52
CA ARG A 54 4.74 2.40 2.43
C ARG A 54 4.10 1.13 2.94
N VAL A 55 4.74 0.43 3.88
CA VAL A 55 4.21 -0.78 4.51
C VAL A 55 2.89 -0.44 5.21
N TRP A 56 2.86 0.67 5.94
CA TRP A 56 1.65 1.14 6.60
C TRP A 56 0.52 1.47 5.61
N LEU A 57 0.82 2.19 4.51
CA LEU A 57 -0.15 2.50 3.46
C LEU A 57 -0.67 1.23 2.76
N CYS A 58 0.21 0.27 2.45
CA CYS A 58 -0.18 -1.01 1.86
C CYS A 58 -1.10 -1.81 2.78
N GLN A 59 -0.87 -1.77 4.10
CA GLN A 59 -1.74 -2.41 5.07
C GLN A 59 -3.14 -1.78 5.09
N ILE A 60 -3.23 -0.45 5.07
CA ILE A 60 -4.52 0.26 4.98
C ILE A 60 -5.21 -0.07 3.65
N ALA A 61 -4.45 -0.11 2.55
CA ALA A 61 -4.95 -0.37 1.21
C ALA A 61 -5.54 -1.77 1.10
N LYS A 62 -4.81 -2.76 1.59
CA LYS A 62 -5.22 -4.16 1.68
C LYS A 62 -6.50 -4.31 2.50
N ASN A 63 -6.53 -3.74 3.71
CA ASN A 63 -7.71 -3.79 4.57
C ASN A 63 -8.93 -3.14 3.92
N THR A 64 -8.72 -2.05 3.17
CA THR A 64 -9.76 -1.36 2.42
C THR A 64 -10.26 -2.19 1.26
N TYR A 65 -9.36 -2.82 0.49
CA TYR A 65 -9.71 -3.73 -0.60
C TYR A 65 -10.51 -4.93 -0.10
N TYR A 66 -10.07 -5.59 0.98
CA TYR A 66 -10.84 -6.72 1.54
C TYR A 66 -12.19 -6.28 2.10
N SER A 67 -12.27 -5.09 2.71
CA SER A 67 -13.56 -4.53 3.15
C SER A 67 -14.49 -4.29 1.96
N TYR A 68 -13.96 -3.80 0.84
CA TYR A 68 -14.68 -3.64 -0.42
C TYR A 68 -15.17 -5.00 -0.95
N LEU A 69 -14.29 -6.01 -1.01
CA LEU A 69 -14.65 -7.37 -1.43
C LEU A 69 -15.72 -7.99 -0.53
N LEU A 70 -15.60 -7.85 0.79
CA LEU A 70 -16.59 -8.37 1.74
C LEU A 70 -17.95 -7.69 1.56
N LYS A 71 -17.98 -6.37 1.36
CA LYS A 71 -19.21 -5.63 1.07
C LYS A 71 -19.83 -6.08 -0.25
N ASN A 72 -19.04 -6.16 -1.32
CA ASN A 72 -19.54 -6.65 -2.61
C ASN A 72 -19.99 -8.11 -2.55
N LYS A 73 -19.30 -8.98 -1.83
CA LYS A 73 -19.73 -10.37 -1.63
C LYS A 73 -21.02 -10.48 -0.82
N ARG A 74 -21.20 -9.66 0.22
CA ARG A 74 -22.49 -9.57 0.93
C ARG A 74 -23.62 -9.09 0.04
N LEU A 75 -23.32 -8.25 -0.96
CA LEU A 75 -24.27 -7.82 -1.99
C LEU A 75 -24.49 -8.89 -3.08
N VAL A 76 -23.54 -9.82 -3.29
CA VAL A 76 -23.51 -10.81 -4.39
C VAL A 76 -23.82 -12.26 -3.94
N SER A 77 -23.99 -12.54 -2.64
CA SER A 77 -24.48 -13.80 -2.02
C SER A 77 -23.43 -14.68 -1.28
N MET A 78 -23.95 -15.48 -0.36
CA MET A 78 -23.39 -16.12 0.85
C MET A 78 -22.30 -17.22 0.66
N ASP A 79 -21.94 -17.63 -0.56
CA ASP A 79 -21.34 -18.98 -0.77
C ASP A 79 -19.94 -19.03 -1.42
N SER A 80 -19.07 -18.03 -1.23
CA SER A 80 -17.71 -18.10 -1.81
C SER A 80 -16.66 -17.38 -0.97
N ILE A 81 -16.12 -18.10 0.01
CA ILE A 81 -14.90 -17.76 0.73
C ILE A 81 -13.72 -18.38 -0.04
N PRO A 82 -12.95 -17.62 -0.84
CA PRO A 82 -11.61 -18.03 -1.19
C PRO A 82 -10.81 -17.96 0.11
N GLU A 83 -10.34 -19.12 0.55
CA GLU A 83 -9.35 -19.24 1.60
C GLU A 83 -8.16 -18.34 1.27
N GLN A 84 -7.62 -17.72 2.31
CA GLN A 84 -6.60 -16.70 2.20
C GLN A 84 -5.31 -17.30 1.63
N GLU A 85 -5.12 -17.21 0.31
CA GLU A 85 -3.85 -17.56 -0.28
C GLU A 85 -2.78 -16.51 0.06
N ASP A 86 -1.56 -17.02 0.20
CA ASP A 86 -0.39 -16.48 0.88
C ASP A 86 0.04 -15.07 0.39
N ASN A 87 -0.51 -14.02 1.01
CA ASN A 87 -0.24 -12.61 0.70
C ASN A 87 0.99 -12.05 1.45
N LEU A 88 1.72 -12.88 2.20
CA LEU A 88 2.91 -12.48 2.94
C LEU A 88 4.09 -12.14 1.99
N ASP A 89 4.03 -12.70 0.77
CA ASP A 89 5.10 -12.62 -0.21
C ASP A 89 5.19 -11.25 -0.93
N ILE A 90 4.04 -10.57 -1.12
CA ILE A 90 4.01 -9.23 -1.75
C ILE A 90 4.46 -8.16 -0.77
N GLU A 91 4.00 -8.23 0.49
CA GLU A 91 4.44 -7.32 1.56
C GLU A 91 5.95 -7.48 1.82
N LYS A 92 6.46 -8.73 1.83
CA LYS A 92 7.91 -8.99 1.88
C LYS A 92 8.64 -8.41 0.67
N ARG A 93 8.13 -8.56 -0.56
CA ARG A 93 8.78 -8.00 -1.75
C ARG A 93 8.84 -6.48 -1.75
N ILE A 94 7.80 -5.80 -1.30
CA ILE A 94 7.78 -4.34 -1.15
C ILE A 94 8.84 -3.92 -0.11
N CYS A 95 8.87 -4.56 1.06
CA CYS A 95 9.86 -4.32 2.12
C CYS A 95 11.31 -4.63 1.69
N MET A 96 11.52 -5.71 0.91
CA MET A 96 12.85 -6.11 0.41
C MET A 96 13.38 -5.17 -0.68
N SER A 97 12.51 -4.67 -1.56
CA SER A 97 12.91 -3.67 -2.57
C SER A 97 13.41 -2.38 -1.90
N GLU A 98 12.92 -2.11 -0.69
CA GLU A 98 13.27 -0.98 0.14
C GLU A 98 14.68 -1.05 0.72
N GLU A 99 15.05 -2.16 1.34
CA GLU A 99 16.41 -2.36 1.86
C GLU A 99 17.44 -2.34 0.73
N SER A 100 17.12 -2.95 -0.41
CA SER A 100 18.00 -2.95 -1.58
C SER A 100 18.15 -1.55 -2.20
N MET A 101 17.06 -0.79 -2.36
CA MET A 101 17.13 0.60 -2.83
C MET A 101 17.84 1.51 -1.83
N ARG A 102 17.67 1.28 -0.52
CA ARG A 102 18.31 2.09 0.52
C ARG A 102 19.81 1.83 0.60
N ILE A 103 20.24 0.56 0.51
CA ILE A 103 21.66 0.21 0.35
C ILE A 103 22.21 0.82 -0.94
N HIS A 104 21.49 0.73 -2.06
CA HIS A 104 21.91 1.32 -3.33
C HIS A 104 22.00 2.85 -3.27
N GLN A 105 21.06 3.54 -2.62
CA GLN A 105 21.11 5.00 -2.42
C GLN A 105 22.22 5.42 -1.45
N ILE A 106 22.49 4.63 -0.40
CA ILE A 106 23.57 4.91 0.55
C ILE A 106 24.93 4.67 -0.10
N LEU A 107 25.10 3.59 -0.87
CA LEU A 107 26.30 3.33 -1.68
C LEU A 107 26.56 4.44 -2.71
N HIS A 108 25.49 4.99 -3.31
CA HIS A 108 25.63 6.08 -4.28
C HIS A 108 25.85 7.47 -3.62
N ASN A 109 25.54 7.63 -2.33
CA ASN A 109 25.75 8.87 -1.57
C ASN A 109 27.01 8.87 -0.69
N LEU A 110 27.63 7.70 -0.47
CA LEU A 110 28.93 7.56 0.17
C LEU A 110 29.95 7.22 -0.90
N GLU A 111 30.56 8.27 -1.45
CA GLU A 111 31.87 8.23 -2.10
C GLU A 111 32.00 7.48 -3.45
N GLU A 112 31.92 8.26 -4.53
CA GLU A 112 32.98 8.20 -5.56
C GLU A 112 33.86 9.47 -5.47
N PRO A 113 34.91 9.49 -4.63
CA PRO A 113 36.10 10.24 -4.94
C PRO A 113 36.98 9.36 -5.82
N TYR A 114 37.37 9.95 -6.95
CA TYR A 114 38.25 9.49 -8.04
C TYR A 114 37.56 8.95 -9.29
#